data_AF-A0A0F2HDS8-F1
#
_entry.id   AF-A0A0F2HDS8-F1
#
_cell.length_a   1.000
_cell.length_b   1.000
_cell.length_c   1.000
_cell.angle_alpha   90.00
_cell.angle_beta   90.00
_cell.angle_gamma   90.00
#
_symmetry.space_group_name_H-M   'P 1'
#
loop_
_entity.id
_entity.type
_entity.pdbx_description
1 polymer ?
#
loop_
_entity_poly.entity_id
_entity_poly.type
_entity_poly.pdbx_seq_one_letter_code
_entity_poly.pdbx_strand_id
1 'polypeptide(L)'
;MKLALAVSMLLTIVGCQSTPEENATASETNQASQDTSAPFKGVQKSHKYWVETLEDVNSLNVYAPENYRELLNAWKEAGKIYAEIEKEPSLAGKSYSLFSSDTYAQAYDEQIKLVEQNYRALETLKQKADVILADSIAQMEYLDEIDAVSYYKADYDRLAVQYKKLFTYVVVDELEEAQAKQVEFLNNAKQLEIKVVKKIYILPLQQELKTLKKEDFNEVAPVSFATAENVVNIAANIAQTNPRDKTAIEQAVFNAKFEIEHVKQVTHQVKLLASVEDEKFENSVLEIENKLLAISKAVDGSDYRNVMLREQTEKILASVEKMHAADKTSDLADEVTALKRKVSELNAKNSEQQKAAEKASKREASLQAQIDREASHIKSLEELIANLKQQLALSQTIPAKNAADTPVQAETTEVAEGVDAAVAEAPVAETPVVETEAAVADEVVETTVAE
;
A
#
# COMPACT_ATOMS: atom_id res chain seq x y z
N MET A 1 33.32 -15.05 40.76
CA MET A 1 32.75 -15.68 41.98
C MET A 1 31.47 -16.37 41.54
N LYS A 2 31.18 -17.63 41.92
CA LYS A 2 29.94 -18.31 41.50
C LYS A 2 28.93 -18.27 42.64
N LEU A 3 27.70 -17.84 42.36
CA LEU A 3 26.56 -17.86 43.29
C LEU A 3 25.42 -18.58 42.56
N ALA A 4 25.13 -19.81 42.99
CA ALA A 4 23.96 -20.55 42.54
C ALA A 4 22.86 -20.35 43.58
N LEU A 5 21.67 -19.90 43.15
CA LEU A 5 20.53 -19.71 44.03
C LEU A 5 19.51 -20.85 43.82
N ALA A 6 19.58 -21.87 44.67
CA ALA A 6 18.59 -22.94 44.69
C ALA A 6 17.44 -22.56 45.63
N VAL A 7 16.22 -22.40 45.11
CA VAL A 7 15.03 -22.07 45.91
C VAL A 7 14.28 -23.35 46.23
N SER A 8 14.44 -23.85 47.46
CA SER A 8 13.65 -24.97 48.00
C SER A 8 12.44 -24.42 48.77
N MET A 9 11.24 -24.81 48.37
CA MET A 9 9.99 -24.35 49.00
C MET A 9 9.50 -25.35 50.05
N LEU A 10 9.22 -24.90 51.27
CA LEU A 10 8.73 -25.77 52.35
C LEU A 10 7.23 -26.04 52.26
N LEU A 11 6.84 -27.30 52.46
CA LEU A 11 5.46 -27.71 52.69
C LEU A 11 5.16 -27.74 54.19
N THR A 12 4.23 -26.90 54.65
CA THR A 12 3.69 -26.93 56.02
C THR A 12 2.45 -27.81 56.09
N ILE A 13 2.51 -28.89 56.88
CA ILE A 13 1.38 -29.78 57.12
C ILE A 13 0.44 -29.15 58.17
N VAL A 14 -0.88 -29.16 57.90
CA VAL A 14 -1.94 -28.92 58.89
C VAL A 14 -2.77 -30.20 59.00
N GLY A 15 -3.04 -30.65 60.23
CA GLY A 15 -3.61 -31.97 60.52
C GLY A 15 -5.14 -32.03 60.52
N CYS A 16 -5.66 -33.26 60.56
CA CYS A 16 -7.09 -33.56 60.58
C CYS A 16 -7.78 -33.21 61.91
N GLN A 17 -9.10 -32.97 61.84
CA GLN A 17 -10.05 -33.24 62.93
C GLN A 17 -11.20 -34.09 62.36
N SER A 18 -11.95 -34.82 63.19
CA SER A 18 -12.68 -36.02 62.78
C SER A 18 -14.06 -36.18 63.42
N THR A 19 -14.96 -36.88 62.70
CA THR A 19 -16.19 -37.56 63.21
C THR A 19 -17.33 -36.67 63.74
N PRO A 20 -18.61 -37.14 63.85
CA PRO A 20 -19.07 -38.55 63.85
C PRO A 20 -20.02 -38.98 62.71
N GLU A 21 -20.31 -40.29 62.70
CA GLU A 21 -21.32 -40.97 61.88
C GLU A 21 -22.74 -40.77 62.43
N GLU A 22 -23.75 -40.94 61.56
CA GLU A 22 -25.05 -41.48 61.96
C GLU A 22 -25.53 -42.48 60.90
N ASN A 23 -25.93 -43.68 61.31
CA ASN A 23 -26.27 -44.80 60.41
C ASN A 23 -27.79 -44.95 60.26
N ALA A 24 -28.33 -44.67 59.07
CA ALA A 24 -29.76 -44.84 58.78
C ALA A 24 -30.04 -45.39 57.37
N THR A 25 -30.10 -46.72 57.27
CA THR A 25 -30.83 -47.53 56.26
C THR A 25 -30.61 -47.28 54.75
N ALA A 26 -30.24 -48.35 54.05
CA ALA A 26 -30.07 -48.37 52.60
C ALA A 26 -31.32 -47.95 51.81
N SER A 27 -31.08 -47.22 50.71
CA SER A 27 -31.98 -47.17 49.55
C SER A 27 -31.13 -47.22 48.29
N GLU A 28 -31.01 -48.41 47.69
CA GLU A 28 -30.42 -48.54 46.36
C GLU A 28 -31.41 -47.99 45.33
N THR A 29 -31.11 -46.84 44.70
CA THR A 29 -31.73 -46.43 43.44
C THR A 29 -30.85 -45.41 42.73
N ASN A 30 -30.62 -45.67 41.44
CA ASN A 30 -30.01 -44.80 40.43
C ASN A 30 -28.60 -44.28 40.72
N GLN A 31 -27.66 -44.90 40.01
CA GLN A 31 -26.42 -44.27 39.58
C GLN A 31 -26.69 -42.83 39.11
N ALA A 32 -26.02 -41.86 39.71
CA ALA A 32 -25.71 -40.64 38.98
C ALA A 32 -24.73 -41.04 37.87
N SER A 33 -25.24 -41.18 36.64
CA SER A 33 -24.40 -41.41 35.47
C SER A 33 -23.46 -40.22 35.30
N GLN A 34 -22.25 -40.32 35.86
CA GLN A 34 -21.17 -39.38 35.58
C GLN A 34 -21.05 -39.28 34.06
N ASP A 35 -21.11 -38.06 33.52
CA ASP A 35 -20.96 -37.86 32.08
C ASP A 35 -19.51 -38.17 31.70
N THR A 36 -19.23 -39.44 31.40
CA THR A 36 -17.91 -39.93 30.99
C THR A 36 -17.42 -39.29 29.69
N SER A 37 -18.31 -38.62 28.95
CA SER A 37 -17.93 -37.79 27.81
C SER A 37 -17.47 -36.37 28.21
N ALA A 38 -17.72 -35.89 29.43
CA ALA A 38 -17.33 -34.54 29.85
C ALA A 38 -15.81 -34.31 29.92
N PRO A 39 -14.98 -35.22 30.49
CA PRO A 39 -13.52 -35.10 30.41
C PRO A 39 -13.02 -35.13 28.96
N PHE A 40 -13.58 -36.02 28.13
CA PHE A 40 -13.23 -36.11 26.71
C PHE A 40 -13.60 -34.83 25.92
N LYS A 41 -14.78 -34.25 26.13
CA LYS A 41 -15.20 -32.97 25.54
C LYS A 41 -14.23 -31.82 25.92
N GLY A 42 -13.76 -31.82 27.17
CA GLY A 42 -12.75 -30.87 27.65
C GLY A 42 -11.42 -31.00 26.91
N VAL A 43 -10.88 -32.23 26.90
CA VAL A 43 -9.66 -32.60 26.16
C VAL A 43 -9.78 -32.26 24.66
N GLN A 44 -10.89 -32.59 24.01
CA GLN A 44 -11.13 -32.32 22.59
C GLN A 44 -11.18 -30.82 22.28
N LYS A 45 -11.85 -30.01 23.13
CA LYS A 45 -11.88 -28.55 22.98
C LYS A 45 -10.48 -27.95 23.14
N SER A 46 -9.73 -28.41 24.15
CA SER A 46 -8.34 -28.00 24.41
C SER A 46 -7.42 -28.36 23.23
N HIS A 47 -7.53 -29.59 22.73
CA HIS A 47 -6.74 -30.06 21.59
C HIS A 47 -7.00 -29.24 20.33
N LYS A 48 -8.27 -28.99 20.00
CA LYS A 48 -8.62 -28.13 18.86
C LYS A 48 -8.00 -26.73 18.99
N TYR A 49 -8.14 -26.08 20.16
CA TYR A 49 -7.58 -24.75 20.40
C TYR A 49 -6.05 -24.71 20.21
N TRP A 50 -5.33 -25.73 20.68
CA TRP A 50 -3.88 -25.79 20.51
C TRP A 50 -3.44 -26.20 19.10
N VAL A 51 -4.24 -26.96 18.34
CA VAL A 51 -4.01 -27.15 16.89
C VAL A 51 -4.08 -25.80 16.15
N GLU A 52 -5.12 -25.00 16.41
CA GLU A 52 -5.31 -23.68 15.79
C GLU A 52 -4.26 -22.65 16.26
N THR A 53 -3.84 -22.70 17.53
CA THR A 53 -2.85 -21.75 18.11
C THR A 53 -1.41 -22.04 17.68
N LEU A 54 -1.08 -23.28 17.30
CA LEU A 54 0.30 -23.69 16.98
C LEU A 54 0.62 -23.76 15.48
N GLU A 55 -0.28 -23.30 14.60
CA GLU A 55 -0.09 -23.34 13.14
C GLU A 55 1.20 -22.59 12.70
N ASP A 56 1.38 -21.35 13.16
CA ASP A 56 2.55 -20.50 12.84
C ASP A 56 3.69 -20.54 13.88
N VAL A 57 3.65 -21.48 14.85
CA VAL A 57 4.60 -21.53 15.98
C VAL A 57 6.07 -21.63 15.53
N ASN A 58 6.33 -22.15 14.33
CA ASN A 58 7.66 -22.23 13.72
C ASN A 58 8.42 -20.89 13.70
N SER A 59 7.69 -19.77 13.58
CA SER A 59 8.24 -18.41 13.62
C SER A 59 8.87 -18.06 14.97
N LEU A 60 8.36 -18.64 16.07
CA LEU A 60 8.80 -18.33 17.43
C LEU A 60 10.16 -18.97 17.80
N ASN A 61 10.60 -19.96 17.03
CA ASN A 61 11.84 -20.72 17.26
C ASN A 61 13.10 -19.82 17.36
N VAL A 62 13.17 -18.72 16.59
CA VAL A 62 14.34 -17.82 16.62
C VAL A 62 14.50 -17.09 17.96
N TYR A 63 13.39 -16.85 18.68
CA TYR A 63 13.35 -16.04 19.90
C TYR A 63 13.81 -16.81 21.14
N ALA A 64 13.41 -18.07 21.28
CA ALA A 64 13.89 -18.95 22.35
C ALA A 64 13.87 -20.43 21.90
N PRO A 65 14.95 -20.92 21.26
CA PRO A 65 15.02 -22.27 20.70
C PRO A 65 14.74 -23.38 21.72
N GLU A 66 15.11 -23.19 22.99
CA GLU A 66 14.90 -24.19 24.05
C GLU A 66 13.43 -24.25 24.49
N ASN A 67 12.78 -23.11 24.74
CA ASN A 67 11.33 -23.08 25.06
C ASN A 67 10.49 -23.60 23.88
N TYR A 68 10.90 -23.30 22.65
CA TYR A 68 10.31 -23.87 21.44
C TYR A 68 10.48 -25.40 21.36
N ARG A 69 11.68 -25.91 21.66
CA ARG A 69 11.95 -27.35 21.75
C ARG A 69 11.11 -28.02 22.85
N GLU A 70 10.93 -27.38 23.99
CA GLU A 70 10.11 -27.90 25.10
C GLU A 70 8.61 -27.89 24.77
N LEU A 71 8.10 -26.80 24.17
CA LEU A 71 6.74 -26.71 23.64
C LEU A 71 6.45 -27.86 22.68
N LEU A 72 7.30 -28.07 21.66
CA LEU A 72 7.09 -29.13 20.67
C LEU A 72 7.14 -30.54 21.29
N ASN A 73 7.96 -30.76 22.32
CA ASN A 73 8.01 -32.05 23.02
C ASN A 73 6.74 -32.29 23.85
N ALA A 74 6.29 -31.30 24.62
CA ALA A 74 5.05 -31.38 25.40
C ALA A 74 3.81 -31.54 24.49
N TRP A 75 3.74 -30.78 23.39
CA TRP A 75 2.66 -30.90 22.41
C TRP A 75 2.63 -32.27 21.73
N LYS A 76 3.81 -32.82 21.39
CA LYS A 76 3.94 -34.18 20.85
C LYS A 76 3.48 -35.24 21.84
N GLU A 77 3.71 -35.06 23.14
CA GLU A 77 3.23 -35.99 24.17
C GLU A 77 1.72 -35.87 24.39
N ALA A 78 1.20 -34.63 24.50
CA ALA A 78 -0.23 -34.34 24.53
C ALA A 78 -0.97 -34.96 23.33
N GLY A 79 -0.38 -34.89 22.13
CA GLY A 79 -0.92 -35.51 20.92
C GLY A 79 -1.00 -37.04 20.96
N LYS A 80 -0.07 -37.75 21.65
CA LYS A 80 -0.19 -39.20 21.87
C LYS A 80 -1.37 -39.50 22.79
N ILE A 81 -1.42 -38.83 23.94
CA ILE A 81 -2.45 -39.05 24.97
C ILE A 81 -3.84 -38.74 24.37
N TYR A 82 -3.95 -37.64 23.62
CA TYR A 82 -5.15 -37.31 22.85
C TYR A 82 -5.53 -38.44 21.89
N ALA A 83 -4.59 -38.92 21.07
CA ALA A 83 -4.85 -39.98 20.11
C ALA A 83 -5.18 -41.34 20.74
N GLU A 84 -4.94 -41.57 22.02
CA GLU A 84 -5.44 -42.74 22.76
C GLU A 84 -6.87 -42.51 23.28
N ILE A 85 -7.13 -41.35 23.90
CA ILE A 85 -8.48 -40.97 24.36
C ILE A 85 -9.47 -40.88 23.18
N GLU A 86 -9.05 -40.38 22.01
CA GLU A 86 -9.90 -40.28 20.83
C GLU A 86 -10.36 -41.66 20.29
N LYS A 87 -9.52 -42.70 20.44
CA LYS A 87 -9.86 -44.08 20.06
C LYS A 87 -10.80 -44.73 21.08
N GLU A 88 -10.62 -44.44 22.36
CA GLU A 88 -11.49 -44.94 23.43
C GLU A 88 -11.79 -43.82 24.46
N PRO A 89 -12.85 -43.02 24.27
CA PRO A 89 -13.17 -41.88 25.14
C PRO A 89 -13.34 -42.22 26.62
N SER A 90 -13.60 -43.48 26.95
CA SER A 90 -13.69 -43.95 28.34
C SER A 90 -12.35 -43.93 29.08
N LEU A 91 -11.20 -43.89 28.37
CA LEU A 91 -9.88 -43.76 28.98
C LEU A 91 -9.70 -42.44 29.74
N ALA A 92 -10.37 -41.35 29.33
CA ALA A 92 -10.17 -40.01 29.89
C ALA A 92 -10.30 -39.94 31.43
N GLY A 93 -11.17 -40.78 32.01
CA GLY A 93 -11.38 -40.91 33.46
C GLY A 93 -10.64 -42.04 34.16
N LYS A 94 -9.82 -42.84 33.44
CA LYS A 94 -9.01 -43.93 33.99
C LYS A 94 -7.58 -43.46 34.27
N SER A 95 -6.89 -44.08 35.22
CA SER A 95 -5.47 -43.82 35.53
C SER A 95 -4.59 -44.02 34.30
N TYR A 96 -3.65 -43.10 34.07
CA TYR A 96 -2.73 -43.09 32.93
C TYR A 96 -1.58 -44.09 33.10
N SER A 97 -1.05 -44.24 34.32
CA SER A 97 0.06 -45.14 34.64
C SER A 97 -0.18 -45.92 35.93
N LEU A 98 0.45 -47.09 36.05
CA LEU A 98 0.48 -47.88 37.30
C LEU A 98 1.26 -47.18 38.44
N PHE A 99 1.97 -46.09 38.13
CA PHE A 99 2.79 -45.33 39.07
C PHE A 99 2.35 -43.87 39.25
N SER A 100 1.25 -43.43 38.61
CA SER A 100 0.68 -42.08 38.76
C SER A 100 -0.72 -42.14 39.37
N SER A 101 -1.10 -41.10 40.12
CA SER A 101 -2.49 -40.89 40.55
C SER A 101 -3.40 -40.43 39.41
N ASP A 102 -2.80 -39.89 38.35
CA ASP A 102 -3.45 -39.03 37.37
C ASP A 102 -4.16 -39.84 36.28
N THR A 103 -5.32 -39.36 35.84
CA THR A 103 -6.04 -39.92 34.70
C THR A 103 -5.42 -39.53 33.36
N TYR A 104 -5.83 -40.18 32.27
CA TYR A 104 -5.46 -39.76 30.91
C TYR A 104 -5.77 -38.28 30.65
N ALA A 105 -6.92 -37.77 31.11
CA ALA A 105 -7.24 -36.34 30.97
C ALA A 105 -6.31 -35.45 31.81
N GLN A 106 -5.96 -35.85 33.04
CA GLN A 106 -5.06 -35.08 33.89
C GLN A 106 -3.61 -35.06 33.35
N ALA A 107 -3.13 -36.19 32.81
CA ALA A 107 -1.84 -36.29 32.15
C ALA A 107 -1.79 -35.46 30.85
N TYR A 108 -2.88 -35.45 30.07
CA TYR A 108 -3.04 -34.54 28.93
C TYR A 108 -2.99 -33.07 29.38
N ASP A 109 -3.76 -32.69 30.41
CA ASP A 109 -3.79 -31.32 30.94
C ASP A 109 -2.44 -30.89 31.55
N GLU A 110 -1.61 -31.83 32.04
CA GLU A 110 -0.23 -31.53 32.46
C GLU A 110 0.66 -31.19 31.26
N GLN A 111 0.60 -31.97 30.18
CA GLN A 111 1.35 -31.65 28.95
C GLN A 111 0.86 -30.32 28.34
N ILE A 112 -0.44 -30.04 28.38
CA ILE A 112 -0.98 -28.76 27.91
C ILE A 112 -0.53 -27.57 28.78
N LYS A 113 -0.36 -27.72 30.11
CA LYS A 113 0.24 -26.66 30.93
C LYS A 113 1.69 -26.36 30.50
N LEU A 114 2.47 -27.38 30.13
CA LEU A 114 3.84 -27.18 29.62
C LEU A 114 3.87 -26.52 28.25
N VAL A 115 2.90 -26.82 27.37
CA VAL A 115 2.68 -26.10 26.10
C VAL A 115 2.32 -24.64 26.37
N GLU A 116 1.32 -24.37 27.23
CA GLU A 116 0.85 -23.02 27.54
C GLU A 116 1.94 -22.15 28.18
N GLN A 117 2.71 -22.71 29.13
CA GLN A 117 3.81 -22.01 29.79
C GLN A 117 4.92 -21.62 28.80
N ASN A 118 5.36 -22.56 27.95
CA ASN A 118 6.39 -22.27 26.95
C ASN A 118 5.88 -21.35 25.83
N TYR A 119 4.62 -21.49 25.42
CA TYR A 119 4.01 -20.62 24.41
C TYR A 119 3.95 -19.16 24.90
N ARG A 120 3.45 -18.93 26.13
CA ARG A 120 3.43 -17.58 26.74
C ARG A 120 4.84 -17.02 26.98
N ALA A 121 5.81 -17.87 27.33
CA ALA A 121 7.21 -17.45 27.42
C ALA A 121 7.75 -17.00 26.06
N LEU A 122 7.47 -17.75 24.98
CA LEU A 122 7.85 -17.40 23.61
C LEU A 122 7.20 -16.09 23.15
N GLU A 123 5.90 -15.87 23.40
CA GLU A 123 5.23 -14.60 23.10
C GLU A 123 5.85 -13.42 23.85
N THR A 124 6.13 -13.58 25.14
CA THR A 124 6.75 -12.55 25.98
C THR A 124 8.16 -12.20 25.49
N LEU A 125 8.95 -13.23 25.15
CA LEU A 125 10.31 -13.07 24.63
C LEU A 125 10.31 -12.50 23.21
N LYS A 126 9.31 -12.84 22.39
CA LYS A 126 9.07 -12.20 21.08
C LYS A 126 8.79 -10.71 21.23
N GLN A 127 7.81 -10.31 22.05
CA GLN A 127 7.49 -8.89 22.27
C GLN A 127 8.71 -8.10 22.76
N LYS A 128 9.49 -8.67 23.67
CA LYS A 128 10.72 -8.08 24.22
C LYS A 128 11.82 -7.95 23.16
N ALA A 129 12.03 -8.98 22.33
CA ALA A 129 13.02 -8.98 21.27
C ALA A 129 12.62 -8.11 20.08
N ASP A 130 11.35 -8.06 19.69
CA ASP A 130 10.85 -7.21 18.61
C ASP A 130 11.10 -5.72 18.91
N VAL A 131 11.06 -5.32 20.19
CA VAL A 131 11.39 -3.95 20.64
C VAL A 131 12.90 -3.72 20.72
N ILE A 132 13.67 -4.62 21.35
CA ILE A 132 15.11 -4.41 21.60
C ILE A 132 15.97 -4.68 20.35
N LEU A 133 15.56 -5.62 19.51
CA LEU A 133 16.30 -6.10 18.34
C LEU A 133 15.71 -5.61 17.01
N ALA A 134 14.77 -4.65 17.03
CA ALA A 134 14.06 -4.12 15.86
C ALA A 134 14.98 -3.86 14.65
N ASP A 135 16.02 -3.04 14.82
CA ASP A 135 16.99 -2.73 13.76
C ASP A 135 17.71 -3.97 13.22
N SER A 136 17.97 -4.96 14.08
CA SER A 136 18.67 -6.20 13.72
C SER A 136 17.77 -7.17 12.96
N ILE A 137 16.49 -7.23 13.31
CA ILE A 137 15.47 -8.00 12.61
C ILE A 137 15.28 -7.41 11.19
N ALA A 138 14.98 -6.13 11.09
CA ALA A 138 14.81 -5.44 9.81
C ALA A 138 16.07 -5.46 8.92
N GLN A 139 17.27 -5.50 9.52
CA GLN A 139 18.53 -5.65 8.79
C GLN A 139 18.76 -7.08 8.27
N MET A 140 18.28 -8.13 8.96
CA MET A 140 18.29 -9.49 8.42
C MET A 140 17.27 -9.64 7.29
N GLU A 141 16.04 -9.17 7.49
CA GLU A 141 14.98 -9.18 6.48
C GLU A 141 15.43 -8.48 5.17
N TYR A 142 16.12 -7.34 5.28
CA TYR A 142 16.68 -6.65 4.11
C TYR A 142 17.85 -7.41 3.46
N LEU A 143 18.65 -8.16 4.21
CA LEU A 143 19.70 -9.01 3.65
C LEU A 143 19.12 -10.22 2.91
N ASP A 144 17.95 -10.70 3.34
CA ASP A 144 17.20 -11.74 2.65
C ASP A 144 16.48 -11.19 1.40
N GLU A 145 15.94 -9.95 1.42
CA GLU A 145 15.38 -9.25 0.25
C GLU A 145 16.39 -9.16 -0.91
N ILE A 146 17.66 -8.86 -0.61
CA ILE A 146 18.72 -8.73 -1.62
C ILE A 146 19.45 -10.05 -1.93
N ASP A 147 18.94 -11.19 -1.44
CA ASP A 147 19.52 -12.54 -1.59
C ASP A 147 21.02 -12.59 -1.22
N ALA A 148 21.39 -11.97 -0.09
CA ALA A 148 22.78 -11.88 0.34
C ALA A 148 23.46 -13.26 0.52
N VAL A 149 22.66 -14.29 0.77
CA VAL A 149 23.13 -15.68 0.94
C VAL A 149 23.66 -16.29 -0.37
N SER A 150 23.09 -15.99 -1.54
CA SER A 150 23.61 -16.54 -2.80
C SER A 150 24.95 -15.90 -3.21
N TYR A 151 25.11 -14.60 -2.97
CA TYR A 151 26.34 -13.87 -3.30
C TYR A 151 27.49 -14.11 -2.30
N TYR A 152 27.19 -14.22 -1.00
CA TYR A 152 28.18 -14.19 0.08
C TYR A 152 27.87 -15.14 1.25
N LYS A 153 27.41 -16.38 0.96
CA LYS A 153 27.02 -17.38 1.96
C LYS A 153 27.91 -17.46 3.22
N ALA A 154 29.23 -17.49 3.10
CA ALA A 154 30.13 -17.65 4.24
C ALA A 154 30.17 -16.44 5.20
N ASP A 155 29.84 -15.24 4.73
CA ASP A 155 29.68 -14.06 5.58
C ASP A 155 28.24 -13.99 6.13
N TYR A 156 27.24 -14.34 5.33
CA TYR A 156 25.84 -14.48 5.77
C TYR A 156 25.68 -15.51 6.90
N ASP A 157 26.23 -16.71 6.75
CA ASP A 157 26.15 -17.79 7.76
C ASP A 157 26.78 -17.35 9.10
N ARG A 158 27.89 -16.60 9.03
CA ARG A 158 28.55 -16.01 10.21
C ARG A 158 27.68 -14.96 10.88
N LEU A 159 27.03 -14.11 10.09
CA LEU A 159 26.13 -13.07 10.57
C LEU A 159 24.85 -13.66 11.18
N ALA A 160 24.29 -14.73 10.61
CA ALA A 160 23.16 -15.47 11.17
C ALA A 160 23.50 -16.14 12.53
N VAL A 161 24.76 -16.51 12.76
CA VAL A 161 25.25 -16.97 14.09
C VAL A 161 25.37 -15.81 15.08
N GLN A 162 25.73 -14.59 14.64
CA GLN A 162 25.68 -13.39 15.49
C GLN A 162 24.23 -13.03 15.85
N TYR A 163 23.34 -13.00 14.85
CA TYR A 163 21.90 -12.72 15.01
C TYR A 163 21.25 -13.62 16.07
N LYS A 164 21.44 -14.95 15.98
CA LYS A 164 20.90 -15.91 16.95
C LYS A 164 21.42 -15.71 18.39
N LYS A 165 22.61 -15.14 18.56
CA LYS A 165 23.12 -14.79 19.91
C LYS A 165 22.40 -13.58 20.50
N LEU A 166 21.93 -12.62 19.70
CA LEU A 166 21.19 -11.46 20.19
C LEU A 166 19.93 -11.90 20.97
N PHE A 167 19.16 -12.83 20.42
CA PHE A 167 18.00 -13.43 21.12
C PHE A 167 18.43 -14.19 22.39
N THR A 168 19.58 -14.85 22.38
CA THR A 168 20.10 -15.55 23.57
C THR A 168 20.30 -14.58 24.75
N TYR A 169 20.83 -13.39 24.51
CA TYR A 169 20.96 -12.35 25.56
C TYR A 169 19.61 -11.84 26.06
N VAL A 170 18.60 -11.69 25.18
CA VAL A 170 17.24 -11.29 25.55
C VAL A 170 16.56 -12.33 26.46
N VAL A 171 16.82 -13.63 26.21
CA VAL A 171 16.34 -14.77 27.03
C VAL A 171 16.92 -14.76 28.44
N VAL A 172 18.21 -14.42 28.61
CA VAL A 172 18.88 -14.37 29.94
C VAL A 172 18.81 -13.00 30.62
N ASP A 173 18.08 -12.04 30.03
CA ASP A 173 17.92 -10.65 30.51
C ASP A 173 19.22 -9.81 30.53
N GLU A 174 20.23 -10.20 29.74
CA GLU A 174 21.51 -9.48 29.59
C GLU A 174 21.37 -8.34 28.55
N LEU A 175 20.47 -7.38 28.82
CA LEU A 175 20.01 -6.41 27.83
C LEU A 175 21.10 -5.40 27.38
N GLU A 176 22.02 -5.04 28.29
CA GLU A 176 23.16 -4.16 27.96
C GLU A 176 24.13 -4.85 26.97
N GLU A 177 24.40 -6.14 27.17
CA GLU A 177 25.23 -6.94 26.25
C GLU A 177 24.47 -7.21 24.93
N ALA A 178 23.14 -7.41 24.98
CA ALA A 178 22.31 -7.52 23.78
C ALA A 178 22.44 -6.27 22.89
N GLN A 179 22.36 -5.06 23.47
CA GLN A 179 22.54 -3.79 22.76
C GLN A 179 23.98 -3.60 22.26
N ALA A 180 25.00 -3.89 23.08
CA ALA A 180 26.40 -3.81 22.65
C ALA A 180 26.70 -4.76 21.47
N LYS A 181 26.15 -5.99 21.50
CA LYS A 181 26.31 -6.98 20.44
C LYS A 181 25.45 -6.69 19.21
N GLN A 182 24.30 -6.02 19.38
CA GLN A 182 23.50 -5.48 18.27
C GLN A 182 24.30 -4.45 17.47
N VAL A 183 25.06 -3.55 18.11
CA VAL A 183 25.92 -2.58 17.39
C VAL A 183 27.03 -3.29 16.61
N GLU A 184 27.66 -4.33 17.19
CA GLU A 184 28.65 -5.16 16.47
C GLU A 184 28.01 -5.88 15.25
N PHE A 185 26.84 -6.48 15.45
CA PHE A 185 26.04 -7.15 14.42
C PHE A 185 25.66 -6.20 13.27
N LEU A 186 25.09 -5.02 13.58
CA LEU A 186 24.61 -4.05 12.58
C LEU A 186 25.76 -3.53 11.71
N ASN A 187 26.94 -3.30 12.30
CA ASN A 187 28.13 -2.94 11.55
C ASN A 187 28.57 -4.06 10.59
N ASN A 188 28.62 -5.32 11.06
CA ASN A 188 28.95 -6.47 10.22
C ASN A 188 27.91 -6.67 9.08
N ALA A 189 26.63 -6.51 9.39
CA ALA A 189 25.53 -6.60 8.44
C ALA A 189 25.60 -5.51 7.36
N LYS A 190 25.91 -4.26 7.74
CA LYS A 190 26.07 -3.15 6.79
C LYS A 190 27.27 -3.36 5.85
N GLN A 191 28.35 -3.97 6.34
CA GLN A 191 29.47 -4.37 5.47
C GLN A 191 29.07 -5.49 4.49
N LEU A 192 28.23 -6.45 4.89
CA LEU A 192 27.69 -7.47 3.99
C LEU A 192 26.76 -6.85 2.93
N GLU A 193 25.87 -5.94 3.33
CA GLU A 193 24.98 -5.17 2.46
C GLU A 193 25.79 -4.45 1.36
N ILE A 194 26.83 -3.69 1.73
CA ILE A 194 27.71 -2.99 0.79
C ILE A 194 28.45 -3.98 -0.14
N LYS A 195 28.90 -5.14 0.35
CA LYS A 195 29.51 -6.18 -0.49
C LYS A 195 28.54 -6.70 -1.55
N VAL A 196 27.30 -7.03 -1.17
CA VAL A 196 26.27 -7.53 -2.10
C VAL A 196 25.97 -6.50 -3.18
N VAL A 197 25.71 -5.24 -2.79
CA VAL A 197 25.44 -4.15 -3.75
C VAL A 197 26.61 -3.94 -4.70
N LYS A 198 27.86 -3.89 -4.20
CA LYS A 198 29.05 -3.79 -5.06
C LYS A 198 29.24 -5.01 -5.97
N LYS A 199 28.89 -6.21 -5.52
CA LYS A 199 28.98 -7.46 -6.28
C LYS A 199 28.01 -7.49 -7.46
N ILE A 200 26.79 -6.97 -7.28
CA ILE A 200 25.74 -6.90 -8.31
C ILE A 200 26.05 -5.77 -9.30
N TYR A 201 26.23 -4.54 -8.81
CA TYR A 201 26.20 -3.34 -9.65
C TYR A 201 27.58 -2.87 -10.15
N ILE A 202 28.63 -3.03 -9.33
CA ILE A 202 29.92 -2.35 -9.56
C ILE A 202 30.98 -3.30 -10.11
N LEU A 203 31.04 -4.55 -9.62
CA LEU A 203 32.01 -5.53 -10.08
C LEU A 203 31.97 -5.81 -11.60
N PRO A 204 30.81 -5.87 -12.28
CA PRO A 204 30.78 -6.04 -13.74
C PRO A 204 31.50 -4.90 -14.48
N LEU A 205 31.27 -3.65 -14.07
CA LEU A 205 31.88 -2.46 -14.66
C LEU A 205 33.40 -2.46 -14.48
N GLN A 206 33.87 -2.86 -13.29
CA GLN A 206 35.29 -3.00 -12.98
C GLN A 206 35.95 -4.15 -13.76
N GLN A 207 35.23 -5.25 -14.02
CA GLN A 207 35.71 -6.35 -14.87
C GLN A 207 35.80 -5.93 -16.34
N GLU A 208 34.86 -5.11 -16.81
CA GLU A 208 34.83 -4.59 -18.17
C GLU A 208 35.96 -3.57 -18.42
N LEU A 209 36.13 -2.57 -17.55
CA LEU A 209 37.30 -1.66 -17.61
C LEU A 209 38.62 -2.43 -17.55
N LYS A 210 38.73 -3.46 -16.70
CA LYS A 210 39.91 -4.34 -16.61
C LYS A 210 40.11 -5.22 -17.85
N THR A 211 39.11 -5.35 -18.72
CA THR A 211 39.21 -6.05 -20.00
C THR A 211 39.68 -5.07 -21.09
N LEU A 212 39.05 -3.89 -21.19
CA LEU A 212 39.51 -2.82 -22.08
C LEU A 212 40.97 -2.40 -21.81
N LYS A 213 41.41 -2.42 -20.53
CA LYS A 213 42.81 -2.15 -20.10
C LYS A 213 43.82 -3.25 -20.46
N LYS A 214 43.38 -4.41 -20.98
CA LYS A 214 44.23 -5.47 -21.55
C LYS A 214 44.25 -5.46 -23.08
N GLU A 215 43.40 -4.66 -23.68
CA GLU A 215 43.25 -4.47 -25.13
C GLU A 215 43.72 -3.05 -25.55
N ASP A 216 44.49 -2.43 -24.65
CA ASP A 216 45.21 -1.16 -24.77
C ASP A 216 44.33 0.07 -25.06
N PHE A 217 43.03 0.00 -24.73
CA PHE A 217 42.10 1.13 -24.86
C PHE A 217 42.54 2.33 -23.99
N ASN A 218 43.23 2.09 -22.89
CA ASN A 218 43.83 3.13 -22.03
C ASN A 218 45.07 3.81 -22.64
N GLU A 219 45.71 3.21 -23.65
CA GLU A 219 46.86 3.81 -24.34
C GLU A 219 46.40 4.60 -25.58
N VAL A 220 45.35 4.08 -26.25
CA VAL A 220 44.78 4.69 -27.46
C VAL A 220 43.79 5.81 -27.15
N ALA A 221 42.94 5.67 -26.13
CA ALA A 221 41.96 6.66 -25.71
C ALA A 221 42.13 7.05 -24.22
N PRO A 222 43.32 7.52 -23.79
CA PRO A 222 43.66 7.70 -22.37
C PRO A 222 42.71 8.66 -21.63
N VAL A 223 42.25 9.72 -22.30
CA VAL A 223 41.34 10.72 -21.69
C VAL A 223 39.98 10.10 -21.41
N SER A 224 39.32 9.50 -22.40
CA SER A 224 38.04 8.81 -22.21
C SER A 224 38.15 7.65 -21.22
N PHE A 225 39.26 6.89 -21.25
CA PHE A 225 39.48 5.79 -20.31
C PHE A 225 39.55 6.30 -18.86
N ALA A 226 40.27 7.40 -18.61
CA ALA A 226 40.33 8.02 -17.29
C ALA A 226 38.96 8.57 -16.83
N THR A 227 38.15 9.13 -17.75
CA THR A 227 36.76 9.51 -17.45
C THR A 227 35.92 8.31 -17.02
N ALA A 228 35.96 7.20 -17.77
CA ALA A 228 35.21 5.98 -17.43
C ALA A 228 35.67 5.35 -16.11
N GLU A 229 36.99 5.30 -15.84
CA GLU A 229 37.54 4.83 -14.56
C GLU A 229 37.08 5.73 -13.39
N ASN A 230 37.03 7.05 -13.58
CA ASN A 230 36.48 7.99 -12.59
C ASN A 230 34.97 7.81 -12.36
N VAL A 231 34.15 7.67 -13.41
CA VAL A 231 32.69 7.51 -13.26
C VAL A 231 32.32 6.15 -12.64
N VAL A 232 33.07 5.08 -12.94
CA VAL A 232 32.95 3.80 -12.22
C VAL A 232 33.33 3.93 -10.74
N ASN A 233 34.36 4.72 -10.41
CA ASN A 233 34.72 5.00 -9.02
C ASN A 233 33.66 5.85 -8.29
N ILE A 234 33.02 6.81 -8.97
CA ILE A 234 31.87 7.57 -8.43
C ILE A 234 30.70 6.63 -8.13
N ALA A 235 30.33 5.75 -9.07
CA ALA A 235 29.30 4.73 -8.84
C ALA A 235 29.68 3.78 -7.66
N ALA A 236 30.94 3.38 -7.57
CA ALA A 236 31.45 2.55 -6.48
C ALA A 236 31.43 3.23 -5.10
N ASN A 237 31.48 4.57 -5.06
CA ASN A 237 31.34 5.37 -3.85
C ASN A 237 29.87 5.56 -3.46
N ILE A 238 28.99 5.86 -4.42
CA ILE A 238 27.52 5.97 -4.19
C ILE A 238 26.99 4.64 -3.62
N ALA A 239 27.38 3.51 -4.23
CA ALA A 239 27.05 2.17 -3.75
C ALA A 239 27.70 1.79 -2.39
N GLN A 240 28.65 2.59 -1.88
CA GLN A 240 29.25 2.41 -0.55
C GLN A 240 28.58 3.27 0.52
N THR A 241 28.27 4.53 0.21
CA THR A 241 27.62 5.44 1.16
C THR A 241 26.14 5.14 1.29
N ASN A 242 25.46 4.96 0.16
CA ASN A 242 24.00 4.83 0.07
C ASN A 242 23.58 3.48 -0.57
N PRO A 243 24.02 2.30 -0.05
CA PRO A 243 23.75 0.99 -0.66
C PRO A 243 22.26 0.64 -0.86
N ARG A 244 21.33 1.33 -0.16
CA ARG A 244 19.88 1.13 -0.31
C ARG A 244 19.21 2.07 -1.32
N ASP A 245 19.91 3.09 -1.82
CA ASP A 245 19.39 4.03 -2.81
C ASP A 245 19.49 3.40 -4.22
N LYS A 246 18.57 2.48 -4.50
CA LYS A 246 18.52 1.72 -5.76
C LYS A 246 18.53 2.67 -6.96
N THR A 247 17.77 3.77 -6.91
CA THR A 247 17.69 4.79 -7.95
C THR A 247 19.02 5.49 -8.23
N ALA A 248 19.72 5.99 -7.19
CA ALA A 248 21.01 6.65 -7.38
C ALA A 248 22.10 5.67 -7.85
N ILE A 249 22.06 4.42 -7.38
CA ILE A 249 22.98 3.36 -7.84
C ILE A 249 22.72 3.02 -9.31
N GLU A 250 21.47 2.81 -9.71
CA GLU A 250 21.10 2.48 -11.09
C GLU A 250 21.45 3.61 -12.06
N GLN A 251 21.21 4.88 -11.71
CA GLN A 251 21.62 6.03 -12.51
C GLN A 251 23.15 6.14 -12.62
N ALA A 252 23.89 5.92 -11.52
CA ALA A 252 25.35 5.94 -11.55
C ALA A 252 25.94 4.79 -12.39
N VAL A 253 25.31 3.60 -12.34
CA VAL A 253 25.64 2.44 -13.19
C VAL A 253 25.32 2.70 -14.66
N PHE A 254 24.21 3.37 -14.96
CA PHE A 254 23.88 3.78 -16.33
C PHE A 254 24.94 4.74 -16.89
N ASN A 255 25.28 5.80 -16.14
CA ASN A 255 26.31 6.76 -16.54
C ASN A 255 27.67 6.06 -16.73
N ALA A 256 28.04 5.16 -15.84
CA ALA A 256 29.29 4.39 -15.95
C ALA A 256 29.32 3.46 -17.17
N LYS A 257 28.21 2.79 -17.51
CA LYS A 257 28.09 1.99 -18.74
C LYS A 257 28.21 2.86 -20.00
N PHE A 258 27.58 4.03 -20.00
CA PHE A 258 27.70 4.99 -21.11
C PHE A 258 29.16 5.38 -21.36
N GLU A 259 29.92 5.74 -20.32
CA GLU A 259 31.35 6.07 -20.47
C GLU A 259 32.20 4.87 -20.91
N ILE A 260 31.89 3.66 -20.46
CA ILE A 260 32.57 2.44 -20.92
C ILE A 260 32.32 2.17 -22.41
N GLU A 261 31.09 2.37 -22.91
CA GLU A 261 30.80 2.29 -24.34
C GLU A 261 31.43 3.45 -25.13
N HIS A 262 31.45 4.66 -24.56
CA HIS A 262 32.09 5.82 -25.15
C HIS A 262 33.60 5.60 -25.34
N VAL A 263 34.29 5.00 -24.37
CA VAL A 263 35.69 4.56 -24.49
C VAL A 263 35.88 3.61 -25.67
N LYS A 264 34.96 2.66 -25.89
CA LYS A 264 35.05 1.73 -27.02
C LYS A 264 34.93 2.45 -28.37
N GLN A 265 33.94 3.34 -28.48
CA GLN A 265 33.71 4.14 -29.69
C GLN A 265 34.88 5.08 -29.98
N VAL A 266 35.35 5.85 -29.00
CA VAL A 266 36.51 6.75 -29.18
C VAL A 266 37.76 5.96 -29.55
N THR A 267 38.01 4.81 -28.92
CA THR A 267 39.14 3.94 -29.28
C THR A 267 39.05 3.44 -30.72
N HIS A 268 37.85 3.09 -31.22
CA HIS A 268 37.67 2.70 -32.61
C HIS A 268 37.98 3.87 -33.57
N GLN A 269 37.42 5.06 -33.30
CA GLN A 269 37.66 6.25 -34.13
C GLN A 269 39.13 6.69 -34.12
N VAL A 270 39.82 6.61 -32.97
CA VAL A 270 41.27 6.91 -32.90
C VAL A 270 42.08 5.85 -33.64
N LYS A 271 41.73 4.55 -33.56
CA LYS A 271 42.39 3.49 -34.36
C LYS A 271 42.19 3.70 -35.87
N LEU A 272 41.02 4.15 -36.31
CA LEU A 272 40.77 4.51 -37.71
C LEU A 272 41.61 5.72 -38.14
N LEU A 273 41.60 6.82 -37.37
CA LEU A 273 42.38 8.02 -37.68
C LEU A 273 43.90 7.76 -37.68
N ALA A 274 44.40 6.95 -36.76
CA ALA A 274 45.81 6.52 -36.71
C ALA A 274 46.18 5.48 -37.79
N SER A 275 45.20 4.95 -38.53
CA SER A 275 45.40 4.10 -39.71
C SER A 275 45.37 4.88 -41.03
N VAL A 276 45.10 6.19 -40.99
CA VAL A 276 45.24 7.07 -42.15
C VAL A 276 46.73 7.33 -42.37
N GLU A 277 47.23 6.99 -43.56
CA GLU A 277 48.60 7.34 -43.95
C GLU A 277 48.81 8.86 -43.88
N ASP A 278 50.02 9.28 -43.47
CA ASP A 278 50.42 10.68 -43.60
C ASP A 278 50.15 11.20 -45.03
N GLU A 279 49.79 12.48 -45.14
CA GLU A 279 49.26 13.14 -46.34
C GLU A 279 47.80 12.80 -46.73
N LYS A 280 47.17 11.72 -46.25
CA LYS A 280 45.78 11.33 -46.66
C LYS A 280 44.64 11.87 -45.79
N PHE A 281 44.94 12.65 -44.75
CA PHE A 281 43.95 13.21 -43.80
C PHE A 281 42.85 14.09 -44.42
N GLU A 282 43.05 14.64 -45.63
CA GLU A 282 42.03 15.42 -46.35
C GLU A 282 40.70 14.65 -46.47
N ASN A 283 40.74 13.35 -46.77
CA ASN A 283 39.53 12.54 -46.91
C ASN A 283 38.75 12.42 -45.59
N SER A 284 39.43 12.33 -44.45
CA SER A 284 38.78 12.28 -43.12
C SER A 284 38.16 13.62 -42.72
N VAL A 285 38.82 14.74 -43.07
CA VAL A 285 38.27 16.09 -42.89
C VAL A 285 37.03 16.29 -43.76
N LEU A 286 37.10 15.90 -45.03
CA LEU A 286 35.97 15.95 -45.97
C LEU A 286 34.83 15.01 -45.57
N GLU A 287 35.09 13.86 -44.95
CA GLU A 287 34.02 12.98 -44.45
C GLU A 287 33.24 13.65 -43.31
N ILE A 288 33.93 14.30 -42.38
CA ILE A 288 33.29 15.07 -41.29
C ILE A 288 32.54 16.28 -41.86
N GLU A 289 33.15 17.02 -42.78
CA GLU A 289 32.52 18.17 -43.45
C GLU A 289 31.23 17.77 -44.17
N ASN A 290 31.22 16.66 -44.93
CA ASN A 290 30.03 16.21 -45.64
C ASN A 290 28.91 15.76 -44.67
N LYS A 291 29.24 15.25 -43.48
CA LYS A 291 28.24 14.99 -42.42
C LYS A 291 27.68 16.30 -41.83
N LEU A 292 28.53 17.29 -41.54
CA LEU A 292 28.08 18.60 -41.06
C LEU A 292 27.22 19.32 -42.10
N LEU A 293 27.59 19.27 -43.38
CA LEU A 293 26.77 19.77 -44.48
C LEU A 293 25.42 19.06 -44.57
N ALA A 294 25.38 17.73 -44.44
CA ALA A 294 24.12 16.99 -44.46
C ALA A 294 23.19 17.42 -43.30
N ILE A 295 23.76 17.71 -42.13
CA ILE A 295 23.03 18.23 -40.96
C ILE A 295 22.55 19.67 -41.22
N SER A 296 23.41 20.60 -41.68
CA SER A 296 22.98 21.98 -41.96
C SER A 296 21.89 22.02 -43.04
N LYS A 297 22.02 21.20 -44.09
CA LYS A 297 21.02 21.08 -45.16
C LYS A 297 19.69 20.50 -44.68
N ALA A 298 19.69 19.66 -43.64
CA ALA A 298 18.48 19.13 -43.02
C ALA A 298 17.82 20.10 -42.01
N VAL A 299 18.60 20.97 -41.36
CA VAL A 299 18.11 21.93 -40.34
C VAL A 299 17.52 23.19 -40.98
N ASP A 300 18.27 23.89 -41.84
CA ASP A 300 17.85 25.18 -42.40
C ASP A 300 18.18 25.37 -43.89
N GLY A 301 18.86 24.40 -44.52
CA GLY A 301 19.30 24.48 -45.92
C GLY A 301 20.62 25.23 -46.13
N SER A 302 21.29 25.70 -45.07
CA SER A 302 22.56 26.42 -45.15
C SER A 302 23.73 25.55 -45.62
N ASP A 303 24.80 26.19 -46.08
CA ASP A 303 26.11 25.60 -46.36
C ASP A 303 27.16 26.44 -45.61
N TYR A 304 28.00 25.81 -44.81
CA TYR A 304 29.01 26.47 -43.97
C TYR A 304 30.44 26.06 -44.29
N ARG A 305 30.68 25.33 -45.39
CA ARG A 305 31.99 24.74 -45.72
C ARG A 305 33.10 25.75 -46.04
N ASN A 306 32.77 27.04 -46.03
CA ASN A 306 33.71 28.15 -46.11
C ASN A 306 34.31 28.56 -44.74
N VAL A 307 33.97 27.88 -43.63
CA VAL A 307 34.57 28.09 -42.30
C VAL A 307 35.08 26.78 -41.69
N MET A 308 35.89 26.85 -40.64
CA MET A 308 36.46 25.68 -39.97
C MET A 308 35.36 24.79 -39.35
N LEU A 309 35.59 23.46 -39.27
CA LEU A 309 34.59 22.47 -38.77
C LEU A 309 33.96 22.83 -37.40
N ARG A 310 34.71 23.49 -36.51
CA ARG A 310 34.17 24.00 -35.24
C ARG A 310 33.14 25.11 -35.47
N GLU A 311 33.47 26.12 -36.25
CA GLU A 311 32.54 27.20 -36.63
C GLU A 311 31.36 26.68 -37.46
N GLN A 312 31.54 25.62 -38.28
CA GLN A 312 30.43 24.93 -38.94
C GLN A 312 29.45 24.36 -37.91
N THR A 313 29.98 23.71 -36.86
CA THR A 313 29.19 23.10 -35.77
C THR A 313 28.47 24.15 -34.93
N GLU A 314 29.13 25.26 -34.61
CA GLU A 314 28.55 26.40 -33.88
C GLU A 314 27.41 27.07 -34.68
N LYS A 315 27.57 27.23 -36.01
CA LYS A 315 26.51 27.76 -36.89
C LYS A 315 25.32 26.80 -37.02
N ILE A 316 25.59 25.49 -37.12
CA ILE A 316 24.54 24.46 -37.11
C ILE A 316 23.74 24.52 -35.80
N LEU A 317 24.42 24.62 -34.65
CA LEU A 317 23.76 24.72 -33.34
C LEU A 317 22.85 25.96 -33.27
N ALA A 318 23.33 27.14 -33.68
CA ALA A 318 22.53 28.36 -33.73
C ALA A 318 21.30 28.24 -34.66
N SER A 319 21.41 27.51 -35.78
CA SER A 319 20.26 27.22 -36.65
C SER A 319 19.30 26.19 -36.03
N VAL A 320 19.77 25.21 -35.26
CA VAL A 320 18.90 24.28 -34.49
C VAL A 320 18.17 25.00 -33.37
N GLU A 321 18.86 25.87 -32.60
CA GLU A 321 18.25 26.69 -31.56
C GLU A 321 17.17 27.61 -32.15
N LYS A 322 17.46 28.26 -33.28
CA LYS A 322 16.50 29.09 -34.02
C LYS A 322 15.32 28.27 -34.56
N MET A 323 15.54 27.04 -35.02
CA MET A 323 14.48 26.13 -35.45
C MET A 323 13.58 25.76 -34.26
N HIS A 324 14.16 25.39 -33.11
CA HIS A 324 13.39 25.05 -31.91
C HIS A 324 12.65 26.26 -31.32
N ALA A 325 13.19 27.48 -31.44
CA ALA A 325 12.51 28.72 -31.05
C ALA A 325 11.39 29.15 -32.03
N ALA A 326 11.42 28.64 -33.26
CA ALA A 326 10.35 28.83 -34.25
C ALA A 326 9.30 27.71 -34.20
N ASP A 327 9.66 26.53 -33.71
CA ASP A 327 8.77 25.37 -33.57
C ASP A 327 7.85 25.51 -32.36
N LYS A 328 6.67 26.08 -32.61
CA LYS A 328 5.59 26.23 -31.63
C LYS A 328 4.68 24.99 -31.49
N THR A 329 5.11 23.81 -31.95
CA THR A 329 4.23 22.62 -31.95
C THR A 329 3.79 22.21 -30.54
N SER A 330 4.62 22.43 -29.50
CA SER A 330 4.21 22.21 -28.10
C SER A 330 3.15 23.22 -27.64
N ASP A 331 3.42 24.52 -27.79
CA ASP A 331 2.49 25.61 -27.41
C ASP A 331 1.10 25.42 -28.04
N LEU A 332 1.08 25.06 -29.34
CA LEU A 332 -0.17 24.80 -30.08
C LEU A 332 -0.85 23.51 -29.64
N ALA A 333 -0.12 22.48 -29.23
CA ALA A 333 -0.71 21.24 -28.70
C ALA A 333 -1.38 21.48 -27.34
N ASP A 334 -0.77 22.30 -26.48
CA ASP A 334 -1.36 22.71 -25.21
C ASP A 334 -2.55 23.65 -25.39
N GLU A 335 -2.48 24.63 -26.30
CA GLU A 335 -3.63 25.49 -26.64
C GLU A 335 -4.79 24.66 -27.21
N VAL A 336 -4.54 23.75 -28.14
CA VAL A 336 -5.56 22.82 -28.68
C VAL A 336 -6.18 21.96 -27.58
N THR A 337 -5.39 21.55 -26.58
CA THR A 337 -5.89 20.76 -25.44
C THR A 337 -6.74 21.60 -24.49
N ALA A 338 -6.34 22.84 -24.20
CA ALA A 338 -7.13 23.80 -23.43
C ALA A 338 -8.45 24.17 -24.14
N LEU A 339 -8.42 24.37 -25.46
CA LEU A 339 -9.60 24.63 -26.28
C LEU A 339 -10.55 23.42 -26.31
N LYS A 340 -10.04 22.18 -26.43
CA LYS A 340 -10.86 20.96 -26.32
C LYS A 340 -11.58 20.86 -24.97
N ARG A 341 -10.89 21.16 -23.86
CA ARG A 341 -11.52 21.22 -22.52
C ARG A 341 -12.64 22.27 -22.49
N LYS A 342 -12.36 23.49 -22.95
CA LYS A 342 -13.33 24.60 -22.97
C LYS A 342 -14.57 24.30 -23.83
N VAL A 343 -14.39 23.61 -24.97
CA VAL A 343 -15.50 23.13 -25.81
C VAL A 343 -16.35 22.09 -25.09
N SER A 344 -15.72 21.15 -24.36
CA SER A 344 -16.44 20.16 -23.54
C SER A 344 -17.29 20.82 -22.45
N GLU A 345 -16.71 21.79 -21.72
CA GLU A 345 -17.39 22.57 -20.67
C GLU A 345 -18.57 23.38 -21.22
N LEU A 346 -18.40 24.03 -22.38
CA LEU A 346 -19.49 24.76 -23.04
C LEU A 346 -20.61 23.82 -23.52
N ASN A 347 -20.28 22.64 -24.04
CA ASN A 347 -21.28 21.64 -24.45
C ASN A 347 -22.07 21.10 -23.26
N ALA A 348 -21.41 20.82 -22.14
CA ALA A 348 -22.07 20.42 -20.88
C ALA A 348 -23.05 21.50 -20.40
N LYS A 349 -22.58 22.76 -20.30
CA LYS A 349 -23.40 23.91 -19.89
C LYS A 349 -24.58 24.16 -20.84
N ASN A 350 -24.41 23.98 -22.14
CA ASN A 350 -25.50 24.09 -23.11
C ASN A 350 -26.55 22.98 -22.92
N SER A 351 -26.13 21.74 -22.63
CA SER A 351 -27.05 20.65 -22.28
C SER A 351 -27.84 20.92 -20.99
N GLU A 352 -27.23 21.54 -19.98
CA GLU A 352 -27.92 21.99 -18.77
C GLU A 352 -28.93 23.11 -19.06
N GLN A 353 -28.55 24.10 -19.86
CA GLN A 353 -29.45 25.18 -20.29
C GLN A 353 -30.64 24.65 -21.10
N GLN A 354 -30.44 23.67 -21.98
CA GLN A 354 -31.52 23.02 -22.72
C GLN A 354 -32.49 22.26 -21.79
N LYS A 355 -31.96 21.49 -20.83
CA LYS A 355 -32.79 20.82 -19.80
C LYS A 355 -33.56 21.82 -18.92
N ALA A 356 -32.96 22.97 -18.62
CA ALA A 356 -33.61 24.05 -17.88
C ALA A 356 -34.75 24.70 -18.70
N ALA A 357 -34.53 24.94 -20.00
CA ALA A 357 -35.54 25.47 -20.91
C ALA A 357 -36.72 24.49 -21.10
N GLU A 358 -36.45 23.18 -21.26
CA GLU A 358 -37.51 22.16 -21.27
C GLU A 358 -38.32 22.14 -19.97
N LYS A 359 -37.66 22.31 -18.82
CA LYS A 359 -38.33 22.35 -17.51
C LYS A 359 -39.15 23.65 -17.32
N ALA A 360 -38.71 24.77 -17.90
CA ALA A 360 -39.48 26.01 -17.95
C ALA A 360 -40.72 25.85 -18.84
N SER A 361 -40.56 25.38 -20.08
CA SER A 361 -41.68 25.15 -21.00
C SER A 361 -42.73 24.17 -20.46
N LYS A 362 -42.31 23.09 -19.78
CA LYS A 362 -43.22 22.17 -19.08
C LYS A 362 -43.99 22.83 -17.93
N ARG A 363 -43.40 23.80 -17.23
CA ARG A 363 -44.09 24.60 -16.20
C ARG A 363 -45.10 25.57 -16.83
N GLU A 364 -44.69 26.30 -17.87
CA GLU A 364 -45.56 27.22 -18.63
C GLU A 364 -46.80 26.48 -19.16
N ALA A 365 -46.62 25.32 -19.79
CA ALA A 365 -47.72 24.47 -20.24
C ALA A 365 -48.64 24.01 -19.09
N SER A 366 -48.08 23.69 -17.91
CA SER A 366 -48.87 23.31 -16.73
C SER A 366 -49.66 24.48 -16.12
N LEU A 367 -49.10 25.70 -16.16
CA LEU A 367 -49.74 26.93 -15.69
C LEU A 367 -50.85 27.36 -16.66
N GLN A 368 -50.63 27.28 -17.97
CA GLN A 368 -51.70 27.49 -18.95
C GLN A 368 -52.85 26.50 -18.73
N ALA A 369 -52.53 25.21 -18.54
CA ALA A 369 -53.53 24.18 -18.23
C ALA A 369 -54.18 24.31 -16.83
N GLN A 370 -53.73 25.22 -15.96
CA GLN A 370 -54.43 25.65 -14.75
C GLN A 370 -55.34 26.84 -15.06
N ILE A 371 -54.84 27.87 -15.75
CA ILE A 371 -55.61 29.04 -16.21
C ILE A 371 -56.84 28.59 -17.02
N ASP A 372 -56.68 27.63 -17.94
CA ASP A 372 -57.78 27.10 -18.76
C ASP A 372 -58.86 26.38 -17.91
N ARG A 373 -58.46 25.73 -16.80
CA ARG A 373 -59.40 25.12 -15.84
C ARG A 373 -60.10 26.17 -14.99
N GLU A 374 -59.37 27.18 -14.52
CA GLU A 374 -59.95 28.27 -13.73
C GLU A 374 -60.95 29.08 -14.56
N ALA A 375 -60.63 29.39 -15.82
CA ALA A 375 -61.57 29.99 -16.77
C ALA A 375 -62.81 29.11 -17.01
N SER A 376 -62.62 27.79 -17.13
CA SER A 376 -63.73 26.83 -17.26
C SER A 376 -64.60 26.76 -16.00
N HIS A 377 -63.98 26.84 -14.81
CA HIS A 377 -64.66 26.85 -13.52
C HIS A 377 -65.44 28.15 -13.31
N ILE A 378 -64.84 29.31 -13.61
CA ILE A 378 -65.52 30.62 -13.62
C ILE A 378 -66.77 30.55 -14.51
N LYS A 379 -66.65 30.05 -15.75
CA LYS A 379 -67.80 29.88 -16.64
C LYS A 379 -68.88 28.97 -16.03
N SER A 380 -68.50 27.86 -15.38
CA SER A 380 -69.46 26.98 -14.71
C SER A 380 -70.19 27.66 -13.53
N LEU A 381 -69.53 28.57 -12.82
CA LEU A 381 -70.14 29.39 -11.77
C LEU A 381 -71.05 30.47 -12.36
N GLU A 382 -70.69 31.09 -13.48
CA GLU A 382 -71.57 32.00 -14.23
C GLU A 382 -72.85 31.29 -14.72
N GLU A 383 -72.72 30.08 -15.26
CA GLU A 383 -73.85 29.23 -15.66
C GLU A 383 -74.70 28.81 -14.45
N LEU A 384 -74.09 28.46 -13.31
CA LEU A 384 -74.82 28.18 -12.06
C LEU A 384 -75.58 29.41 -11.56
N ILE A 385 -74.96 30.60 -11.58
CA ILE A 385 -75.59 31.87 -11.19
C ILE A 385 -76.75 32.22 -12.13
N ALA A 386 -76.63 31.97 -13.43
CA ALA A 386 -77.72 32.14 -14.39
C ALA A 386 -78.88 31.16 -14.12
N ASN A 387 -78.58 29.89 -13.88
CA ASN A 387 -79.58 28.86 -13.61
C ASN A 387 -80.30 29.09 -12.26
N LEU A 388 -79.58 29.49 -11.21
CA LEU A 388 -80.17 29.87 -9.92
C LEU A 388 -81.10 31.09 -10.06
N LYS A 389 -80.72 32.12 -10.84
CA LYS A 389 -81.62 33.25 -11.17
C LYS A 389 -82.88 32.79 -11.90
N GLN A 390 -82.75 31.86 -12.84
CA GLN A 390 -83.87 31.29 -13.59
C GLN A 390 -84.79 30.43 -12.68
N GLN A 391 -84.22 29.64 -11.77
CA GLN A 391 -84.98 28.83 -10.82
C GLN A 391 -85.76 29.71 -9.83
N LEU A 392 -85.16 30.81 -9.36
CA LEU A 392 -85.83 31.83 -8.55
C LEU A 392 -87.02 32.50 -9.27
N ALA A 393 -86.96 32.62 -10.60
CA ALA A 393 -88.07 33.11 -11.42
C ALA A 393 -89.15 32.03 -11.68
N LEU A 394 -88.80 30.74 -11.65
CA LEU A 394 -89.73 29.63 -11.92
C LEU A 394 -90.50 29.15 -10.68
N SER A 395 -89.99 29.35 -9.46
CA SER A 395 -90.66 28.93 -8.23
C SER A 395 -91.91 29.73 -7.83
N GLN A 396 -92.42 30.65 -8.66
CA GLN A 396 -93.57 31.50 -8.31
C GLN A 396 -94.94 31.06 -8.86
N THR A 397 -95.05 30.07 -9.76
CA THR A 397 -96.35 29.65 -10.34
C THR A 397 -96.46 28.15 -10.65
N ILE A 398 -97.37 27.44 -9.95
CA ILE A 398 -97.83 26.09 -10.32
C ILE A 398 -99.35 26.00 -10.03
N PRO A 399 -100.16 25.51 -10.99
CA PRO A 399 -101.00 24.35 -10.67
C PRO A 399 -101.00 23.27 -11.78
N ALA A 400 -100.74 22.02 -11.37
CA ALA A 400 -101.40 20.74 -11.74
C ALA A 400 -101.80 20.42 -13.21
N LYS A 401 -101.83 19.15 -13.68
CA LYS A 401 -101.88 17.85 -12.97
C LYS A 401 -101.41 16.67 -13.86
N ASN A 402 -100.71 15.72 -13.24
CA ASN A 402 -100.48 14.29 -13.53
C ASN A 402 -100.75 13.69 -14.92
N ALA A 403 -99.74 12.96 -15.43
CA ALA A 403 -99.88 11.57 -15.87
C ALA A 403 -98.69 10.77 -15.30
N ALA A 404 -98.81 9.45 -15.14
CA ALA A 404 -97.79 8.60 -14.51
C ALA A 404 -97.23 7.56 -15.48
N ASP A 405 -95.95 7.22 -15.34
CA ASP A 405 -95.56 5.89 -14.82
C ASP A 405 -94.07 5.82 -14.47
N THR A 406 -93.76 5.13 -13.38
CA THR A 406 -92.41 4.76 -12.93
C THR A 406 -92.45 3.31 -12.46
N PRO A 407 -91.53 2.45 -12.95
CA PRO A 407 -90.57 1.81 -12.02
C PRO A 407 -89.11 2.18 -12.36
N VAL A 408 -88.18 2.51 -11.43
CA VAL A 408 -87.71 1.78 -10.22
C VAL A 408 -86.88 0.55 -10.65
N GLN A 409 -85.64 0.27 -10.22
CA GLN A 409 -84.78 0.63 -9.04
C GLN A 409 -83.28 0.47 -9.45
N ALA A 410 -82.18 0.62 -8.69
CA ALA A 410 -81.81 1.01 -7.30
C ALA A 410 -80.35 1.59 -7.36
N GLU A 411 -79.84 2.45 -6.48
CA GLU A 411 -79.18 2.18 -5.15
C GLU A 411 -77.92 1.26 -5.21
N THR A 412 -76.82 1.45 -4.45
CA THR A 412 -76.58 2.25 -3.22
C THR A 412 -75.08 2.54 -2.96
N THR A 413 -74.76 3.66 -2.27
CA THR A 413 -73.59 3.97 -1.36
C THR A 413 -72.11 3.66 -1.79
N GLU A 414 -71.02 4.06 -1.12
CA GLU A 414 -70.71 4.88 0.11
C GLU A 414 -69.35 5.60 -0.15
N VAL A 415 -69.15 6.91 0.09
CA VAL A 415 -68.69 7.63 1.32
C VAL A 415 -67.36 7.18 1.96
N ALA A 416 -66.32 8.02 1.84
CA ALA A 416 -65.22 8.35 2.79
C ALA A 416 -64.27 9.36 2.08
N GLU A 417 -63.76 10.50 2.58
CA GLU A 417 -63.50 11.14 3.90
C GLU A 417 -61.99 11.22 4.27
N GLY A 418 -61.54 12.37 4.82
CA GLY A 418 -60.13 12.73 5.08
C GLY A 418 -59.47 13.47 3.90
N VAL A 419 -59.07 14.75 3.92
CA VAL A 419 -58.82 15.79 4.95
C VAL A 419 -57.51 15.66 5.75
N ASP A 420 -56.47 16.39 5.31
CA ASP A 420 -55.83 17.49 6.07
C ASP A 420 -55.02 18.40 5.10
N ALA A 421 -55.14 19.73 5.16
CA ALA A 421 -54.26 20.70 5.86
C ALA A 421 -52.79 20.69 5.35
N ALA A 422 -52.22 21.76 4.77
CA ALA A 422 -51.99 23.12 5.29
C ALA A 422 -50.97 23.13 6.48
N VAL A 423 -50.05 24.09 6.65
CA VAL A 423 -49.99 25.51 6.22
C VAL A 423 -48.58 25.87 5.68
N ALA A 424 -48.46 27.01 5.00
CA ALA A 424 -47.21 27.59 4.49
C ALA A 424 -46.33 28.27 5.56
N GLU A 425 -45.06 28.56 5.22
CA GLU A 425 -44.44 29.85 5.58
C GLU A 425 -43.29 30.23 4.62
N ALA A 426 -42.89 31.51 4.65
CA ALA A 426 -41.98 32.20 3.71
C ALA A 426 -41.55 33.57 4.32
N PRO A 427 -40.69 34.39 3.68
CA PRO A 427 -39.45 34.12 2.94
C PRO A 427 -38.27 34.97 3.54
N VAL A 428 -37.75 35.96 2.78
CA VAL A 428 -36.67 36.95 3.11
C VAL A 428 -35.26 36.30 3.18
N ALA A 429 -34.24 36.60 2.34
CA ALA A 429 -33.66 37.86 1.80
C ALA A 429 -32.87 38.65 2.89
N GLU A 430 -31.89 39.55 2.66
CA GLU A 430 -31.24 40.23 1.51
C GLU A 430 -29.70 40.18 1.78
N THR A 431 -28.74 39.99 0.85
CA THR A 431 -28.18 40.84 -0.24
C THR A 431 -27.33 42.07 0.25
N PRO A 432 -26.59 42.85 -0.58
CA PRO A 432 -25.10 42.79 -0.60
C PRO A 432 -24.39 44.19 -0.53
N VAL A 433 -23.32 44.43 -1.34
CA VAL A 433 -22.51 45.68 -1.60
C VAL A 433 -21.14 45.74 -0.87
N VAL A 434 -19.91 46.03 -1.41
CA VAL A 434 -19.30 46.61 -2.66
C VAL A 434 -18.80 48.08 -2.51
N GLU A 435 -17.58 48.53 -2.89
CA GLU A 435 -16.38 47.91 -3.53
C GLU A 435 -15.06 48.14 -2.72
N THR A 436 -13.89 48.72 -3.10
CA THR A 436 -13.31 49.38 -4.30
C THR A 436 -11.75 49.46 -4.21
N GLU A 437 -11.02 49.58 -5.34
CA GLU A 437 -9.72 50.30 -5.66
C GLU A 437 -8.53 50.48 -4.64
N ALA A 438 -7.25 50.69 -5.01
CA ALA A 438 -6.45 50.69 -6.27
C ALA A 438 -4.91 50.60 -5.99
N ALA A 439 -4.07 50.59 -7.05
CA ALA A 439 -2.59 50.45 -7.02
C ALA A 439 -1.84 51.81 -6.84
N VAL A 440 -0.49 52.01 -6.93
CA VAL A 440 0.62 51.36 -7.68
C VAL A 440 2.01 51.70 -7.06
N ALA A 441 3.10 51.11 -7.61
CA ALA A 441 4.53 51.56 -7.58
C ALA A 441 5.35 51.38 -6.26
N ASP A 442 6.69 51.31 -6.24
CA ASP A 442 7.76 50.87 -7.18
C ASP A 442 9.12 50.84 -6.39
N GLU A 443 10.26 50.59 -7.07
CA GLU A 443 11.68 50.87 -6.71
C GLU A 443 12.64 49.64 -6.59
N VAL A 444 13.89 49.89 -6.97
CA VAL A 444 14.97 48.92 -7.28
C VAL A 444 16.18 49.16 -6.37
N VAL A 445 16.89 48.10 -5.96
CA VAL A 445 18.27 48.22 -5.47
C VAL A 445 19.17 47.17 -6.13
N GLU A 446 20.04 47.64 -7.01
CA GLU A 446 21.27 46.97 -7.45
C GLU A 446 22.46 47.70 -6.78
N THR A 447 23.48 46.98 -6.31
CA THR A 447 24.77 47.60 -5.95
C THR A 447 25.91 46.58 -6.06
N THR A 448 27.09 47.03 -6.49
CA THR A 448 28.16 46.17 -6.99
C THR A 448 29.47 46.28 -6.21
N VAL A 449 30.17 45.14 -6.12
CA VAL A 449 31.63 44.93 -6.21
C VAL A 449 32.58 45.90 -5.48
N ALA A 450 33.36 45.38 -4.53
CA ALA A 450 34.83 45.48 -4.52
C ALA A 450 35.47 44.64 -3.38
N GLU A 451 36.23 43.59 -3.73
CA GLU A 451 37.70 43.56 -3.64
C GLU A 451 38.27 42.45 -4.56
#